data_AF-A0A2A5CDS8-F1
#
_entry.id   AF-A0A2A5CDS8-F1
#
_cell.length_a   1.000
_cell.length_b   1.000
_cell.length_c   1.000
_cell.angle_alpha   90.00
_cell.angle_beta   90.00
_cell.angle_gamma   90.00
#
_symmetry.space_group_name_H-M   'P 1'
#
loop_
_entity.id
_entity.type
_entity.pdbx_description
1 polymer ?
#
loop_
_entity_poly.entity_id
_entity_poly.type
_entity_poly.pdbx_seq_one_letter_code
_entity_poly.pdbx_strand_id
1 'polypeptide(L)' 'MTIAWNYPFIFWNKNFSFEGFYDITGSEGTSASHYQAQPQILWKVHDKLYLGVEYLYWHNKTGRAGFNESAMQAVVRINF' A
#
# COMPACT_ATOMS: atom_id res chain seq x y z
N MET A 1 -13.46 6.84 -1.23
CA MET A 1 -13.51 6.35 0.16
C MET A 1 -12.19 5.68 0.43
N THR A 2 -11.51 6.06 1.50
CA THR A 2 -10.18 5.54 1.82
C THR A 2 -10.22 4.76 3.12
N ILE A 3 -9.66 3.55 3.09
CA ILE A 3 -9.39 2.72 4.27
C ILE A 3 -7.88 2.72 4.46
N ALA A 4 -7.38 3.14 5.62
CA ALA A 4 -5.96 3.11 5.94
C ALA A 4 -5.74 2.28 7.21
N TRP A 5 -4.61 1.58 7.28
CA TRP A 5 -4.26 0.77 8.44
C TRP A 5 -2.77 0.87 8.78
N ASN A 6 -2.49 0.66 10.05
CA ASN A 6 -1.16 0.44 10.58
C ASN A 6 -1.27 -0.59 11.70
N TYR A 7 -0.72 -1.78 11.46
CA TYR A 7 -0.75 -2.89 12.40
C TYR A 7 0.67 -3.29 12.79
N PRO A 8 1.17 -2.86 13.96
CA PRO A 8 2.47 -3.27 14.47
C PRO A 8 2.40 -4.70 15.04
N PHE A 9 3.43 -5.50 14.81
CA PHE A 9 3.56 -6.85 15.35
C PHE A 9 5.02 -7.26 15.58
N ILE A 10 5.22 -8.29 16.40
CA ILE A 10 6.54 -8.86 16.68
C ILE A 10 6.63 -10.22 16.01
N PHE A 11 7.71 -10.44 15.25
CA PHE A 11 8.02 -11.72 14.63
C PHE A 11 9.51 -12.00 14.85
N TRP A 12 9.84 -13.15 15.47
CA TRP A 12 11.23 -13.53 15.77
C TRP A 12 12.02 -12.46 16.54
N ASN A 13 11.40 -11.90 17.59
CA ASN A 13 11.95 -10.81 18.42
C ASN A 13 12.33 -9.54 17.64
N LYS A 14 11.81 -9.37 16.42
CA LYS A 14 11.97 -8.17 15.60
C LYS A 14 10.63 -7.46 15.47
N ASN A 15 10.70 -6.13 15.40
CA ASN A 15 9.51 -5.27 15.26
C ASN A 15 9.16 -5.09 13.79
N PHE A 16 7.94 -5.46 13.42
CA PHE A 16 7.40 -5.28 12.08
C PHE A 16 6.12 -4.44 12.13
N SER A 17 5.71 -3.91 10.98
CA SER A 17 4.38 -3.35 10.78
C SER A 17 3.82 -3.79 9.43
N PHE A 18 2.52 -4.07 9.42
CA PHE A 18 1.72 -4.20 8.21
C PHE A 18 0.90 -2.94 8.05
N GLU A 19 1.18 -2.19 6.99
CA GLU A 19 0.63 -0.86 6.77
C GLU A 19 0.10 -0.76 5.35
N GLY A 20 -0.70 0.27 5.09
CA GLY A 20 -1.15 0.56 3.76
C GLY A 20 -2.48 1.28 3.74
N PHE A 21 -3.00 1.43 2.54
CA PHE A 21 -4.33 1.94 2.32
C PHE A 21 -4.99 1.27 1.13
N TYR A 22 -6.30 1.42 1.08
CA TYR A 22 -7.18 1.04 -0.01
C TYR A 22 -8.09 2.22 -0.31
N ASP A 23 -7.96 2.79 -1.50
CA ASP A 23 -8.79 3.91 -1.94
C ASP A 23 -9.72 3.46 -3.05
N ILE A 24 -11.01 3.76 -2.90
CA ILE A 24 -12.08 3.36 -3.81
C ILE A 24 -12.80 4.60 -4.31
N THR A 25 -12.96 4.68 -5.63
CA THR A 25 -13.78 5.68 -6.29
C THR A 25 -14.86 4.97 -7.11
N GLY A 26 -16.11 5.42 -6.94
CA GLY A 26 -17.23 4.95 -7.75
C GLY A 26 -17.08 5.34 -9.22
N SER A 27 -17.98 4.84 -10.06
CA SER A 27 -18.09 5.31 -11.44
C SER A 27 -18.67 6.72 -11.50
N GLU A 28 -18.17 7.56 -12.41
CA GLU A 28 -18.68 8.90 -12.65
C GLU A 28 -18.65 9.22 -14.15
N GLY A 29 -19.81 9.57 -14.72
CA GLY A 29 -19.94 9.83 -16.15
C GLY A 29 -19.51 8.61 -16.99
N THR A 30 -18.46 8.78 -17.80
CA THR A 30 -17.86 7.71 -18.63
C THR A 30 -16.73 6.95 -17.92
N SER A 31 -16.38 7.33 -16.70
CA SER A 31 -15.31 6.73 -15.92
C SER A 31 -15.81 5.48 -15.19
N ALA A 32 -15.09 4.37 -15.36
CA ALA A 32 -15.32 3.15 -14.59
C ALA A 32 -14.89 3.36 -13.12
N SER A 33 -15.53 2.62 -12.22
CA SER A 33 -15.06 2.53 -10.84
C SER A 33 -13.59 2.10 -10.81
N HIS A 34 -12.80 2.74 -9.98
CA HIS A 34 -11.38 2.45 -9.86
C HIS A 34 -10.99 2.37 -8.39
N TYR A 35 -9.95 1.60 -8.12
CA TYR A 35 -9.40 1.51 -6.78
C TYR A 35 -7.89 1.31 -6.82
N GLN A 36 -7.25 1.72 -5.74
CA GLN A 36 -5.84 1.56 -5.49
C GLN A 36 -5.63 0.86 -4.15
N ALA A 37 -4.70 -0.08 -4.10
CA ALA A 37 -4.22 -0.70 -2.88
C ALA A 37 -2.70 -0.57 -2.79
N GLN A 38 -2.19 -0.23 -1.61
CA GLN A 38 -0.75 -0.23 -1.32
C GLN A 38 -0.43 -0.89 0.03
N PRO A 39 -0.69 -2.20 0.21
CA PRO A 39 -0.18 -2.94 1.34
C PRO A 39 1.36 -2.99 1.35
N GLN A 40 1.95 -2.79 2.53
CA GLN A 40 3.38 -2.94 2.77
C GLN A 40 3.66 -3.68 4.07
N ILE A 41 4.77 -4.42 4.08
CA ILE A 41 5.35 -5.01 5.29
C ILE A 41 6.69 -4.33 5.53
N LEU A 42 6.85 -3.75 6.71
CA LEU A 42 8.06 -3.07 7.13
C LEU A 42 8.68 -3.75 8.33
N TRP A 43 10.00 -3.89 8.31
CA TRP A 43 10.82 -4.28 9.44
C TRP A 43 11.52 -3.05 9.99
N LYS A 44 11.32 -2.76 11.28
CA LYS A 44 12.11 -1.76 12.02
C LYS A 44 13.50 -2.34 12.29
N VAL A 45 14.48 -1.97 11.47
CA VAL A 45 15.89 -2.41 11.60
C VAL A 45 16.68 -1.57 12.59
N HIS A 46 16.26 -0.32 12.81
CA HIS A 46 16.82 0.59 13.80
C HIS A 46 15.74 1.57 14.28
N ASP A 47 16.03 2.41 15.28
CA ASP A 47 15.02 3.27 15.91
C ASP A 47 14.24 4.16 14.94
N LYS A 48 14.89 4.58 13.85
CA LYS A 48 14.30 5.44 12.82
C LYS A 48 14.29 4.82 11.42
N LEU A 49 14.89 3.65 11.23
CA LEU A 49 15.08 3.03 9.92
C LEU A 49 14.21 1.79 9.76
N TYR A 50 13.48 1.74 8.66
CA TYR A 50 12.62 0.63 8.28
C TYR A 50 12.96 0.16 6.87
N LEU A 51 12.97 -1.16 6.68
CA LEU A 51 13.14 -1.80 5.38
C LEU A 51 11.95 -2.70 5.11
N GLY A 52 11.51 -2.82 3.86
CA GLY A 52 10.38 -3.67 3.57
C GLY A 52 10.05 -3.81 2.10
N VAL A 53 8.85 -4.33 1.86
CA VAL A 53 8.28 -4.49 0.53
C VAL A 53 6.89 -3.91 0.49
N GLU A 54 6.55 -3.31 -0.63
CA GLU A 54 5.22 -2.78 -0.93
C GLU A 54 4.70 -3.43 -2.20
N TYR A 55 3.41 -3.79 -2.19
CA TYR A 55 2.70 -4.20 -3.39
C TYR A 55 1.68 -3.12 -3.75
N LEU A 56 1.92 -2.45 -4.87
CA LEU A 56 1.02 -1.47 -5.45
C LEU A 56 0.11 -2.17 -6.45
N TYR A 57 -1.20 -1.94 -6.32
CA TYR A 57 -2.20 -2.44 -7.25
C TYR A 57 -3.19 -1.35 -7.61
N TRP A 58 -3.44 -1.20 -8.90
CA TRP A 58 -4.48 -0.37 -9.47
C TRP A 58 -5.45 -1.22 -10.27
N HIS A 59 -6.74 -1.01 -10.01
CA HIS A 59 -7.80 -1.45 -10.88
C HIS A 59 -8.38 -0.24 -11.62
N ASN A 60 -8.36 -0.26 -12.95
CA ASN A 60 -8.77 0.86 -13.80
C ASN A 60 -8.06 2.18 -13.43
N LYS A 61 -6.72 2.20 -13.38
CA LYS A 61 -5.88 3.32 -12.91
C LYS A 61 -6.26 4.70 -13.44
N THR A 62 -6.79 4.74 -14.66
CA THR A 62 -7.18 5.97 -15.38
C THR A 62 -8.69 6.15 -15.51
N GLY A 63 -9.50 5.36 -14.80
CA GLY A 63 -10.95 5.27 -15.00
C GLY A 63 -11.36 4.50 -16.27
N ARG A 64 -10.40 4.01 -17.05
CA ARG A 64 -10.65 3.14 -18.21
C ARG A 64 -10.77 1.69 -17.74
N ALA A 65 -11.91 1.06 -18.05
CA ALA A 65 -12.14 -0.35 -17.79
C ALA A 65 -11.02 -1.23 -18.37
N GLY A 66 -10.48 -2.12 -17.53
CA GLY A 66 -9.40 -3.06 -17.87
C GLY A 66 -7.99 -2.49 -17.77
N PHE A 67 -7.83 -1.19 -17.46
CA PHE A 67 -6.52 -0.56 -17.35
C PHE A 67 -5.92 -0.76 -15.94
N ASN A 68 -5.58 -2.01 -15.64
CA ASN A 68 -5.02 -2.42 -14.35
C ASN A 68 -3.49 -2.30 -14.36
N GLU A 69 -2.90 -2.04 -13.19
CA GLU A 69 -1.45 -1.99 -13.02
C GLU A 69 -1.07 -2.62 -11.68
N SER A 70 0.07 -3.29 -11.63
CA SER A 70 0.64 -3.74 -10.38
C SER A 70 2.16 -3.66 -10.37
N ALA A 71 2.72 -3.44 -9.19
CA ALA A 71 4.15 -3.39 -8.98
C ALA A 71 4.52 -3.92 -7.59
N MET A 72 5.62 -4.65 -7.51
CA MET A 72 6.29 -4.98 -6.25
C MET A 72 7.50 -4.06 -6.10
N GLN A 73 7.64 -3.40 -4.95
CA GLN A 73 8.70 -2.42 -4.70
C GLN A 73 9.42 -2.72 -3.38
N ALA A 74 10.72 -2.48 -3.35
CA ALA A 74 11.46 -2.42 -2.10
C ALA A 74 11.27 -1.04 -1.45
N VAL A 75 11.12 -1.01 -0.13
CA VAL A 75 10.88 0.22 0.65
C VAL A 75 12.04 0.44 1.62
N VAL A 76 12.52 1.69 1.65
CA VAL A 76 13.40 2.22 2.69
C VAL A 76 12.72 3.44 3.28
N ARG A 77 12.44 3.43 4.59
CA ARG A 77 11.77 4.54 5.28
C ARG A 77 12.59 5.03 6.46
N ILE A 78 12.72 6.35 6.57
CA ILE A 78 13.41 7.06 7.66
C ILE A 78 12.39 7.98 8.34
N ASN A 79 12.15 7.79 9.63
CA ASN A 79 11.29 8.66 10.44
C ASN A 79 12.16 9.73 11.15
N PHE A 80 11.85 11.02 10.99
CA PHE A 80 12.60 12.13 11.59
C PHE A 80 12.06 12.55 12.94
#